data_AF-A0A7Y8F676-F1
#
_entry.id   AF-A0A7Y8F676-F1
#
_cell.length_a   1.000
_cell.length_b   1.000
_cell.length_c   1.000
_cell.angle_alpha   90.00
_cell.angle_beta   90.00
_cell.angle_gamma   90.00
#
_symmetry.space_group_name_H-M   'P 1'
#
loop_
_entity.id
_entity.type
_entity.pdbx_description
1 polymer ?
#
loop_
_entity_poly.entity_id
_entity_poly.type
_entity_poly.pdbx_seq_one_letter_code
_entity_poly.pdbx_strand_id
1 'polypeptide(L)'
;MVDGEDKPTEKIATDVLLSKKQLGGLQVVKVPFFPEGTILITRLDNLSIYEQENTRRKTIVDKASRSRVETYESVNEAYVVESYDYALLIEKIEVVGE
;
A
#
# COMPACT_ATOMS: atom_id res chain seq x y z
N MET A 1 -32.20 19.94 -22.85
CA MET A 1 -31.26 18.85 -23.16
C MET A 1 -29.99 19.51 -23.66
N VAL A 2 -29.09 19.82 -22.73
CA VAL A 2 -27.74 20.31 -23.04
C VAL A 2 -26.83 19.28 -22.39
N ASP A 3 -26.47 18.27 -23.17
CA ASP A 3 -25.50 17.25 -22.80
C ASP A 3 -24.11 17.92 -22.73
N GLY A 4 -23.73 18.37 -21.54
CA GLY A 4 -22.39 18.81 -21.21
C GLY A 4 -21.61 17.62 -20.68
N GLU A 5 -20.69 17.12 -21.52
CA GLU A 5 -19.84 15.95 -21.33
C GLU A 5 -19.14 15.89 -19.95
N ASP A 6 -19.68 15.10 -19.01
CA ASP A 6 -18.93 14.57 -17.86
C ASP A 6 -17.90 13.56 -18.40
N LYS A 7 -16.71 14.03 -18.81
CA LYS A 7 -15.64 13.13 -19.24
C LYS A 7 -15.27 12.23 -18.05
N PRO A 8 -15.14 10.90 -18.23
CA PRO A 8 -14.77 9.99 -17.15
C PRO A 8 -13.49 10.42 -16.41
N THR A 9 -12.55 11.01 -17.14
CA THR A 9 -11.30 11.54 -16.61
C THR A 9 -11.47 12.72 -15.66
N GLU A 10 -12.44 13.61 -15.89
CA GLU A 10 -12.72 14.75 -15.00
C GLU A 10 -13.40 14.30 -13.72
N LYS A 11 -14.29 13.30 -13.78
CA LYS A 11 -14.81 12.62 -12.59
C LYS A 11 -13.71 11.91 -11.80
N ILE A 12 -12.82 11.18 -12.46
CA ILE A 12 -11.68 10.52 -11.80
C ILE A 12 -10.73 11.54 -11.16
N ALA A 13 -10.42 12.64 -11.85
CA ALA A 13 -9.58 13.71 -11.30
C ALA A 13 -10.25 14.40 -10.10
N THR A 14 -11.57 14.60 -10.17
CA THR A 14 -12.38 15.19 -9.10
C THR A 14 -12.50 14.25 -7.91
N ASP A 15 -12.67 12.94 -8.13
CA ASP A 15 -12.66 11.92 -7.08
C ASP A 15 -11.28 11.77 -6.44
N VAL A 16 -10.18 11.86 -7.21
CA VAL A 16 -8.81 11.88 -6.68
C VAL A 16 -8.57 13.15 -5.84
N LEU A 17 -9.05 14.31 -6.28
CA LEU A 17 -8.95 15.58 -5.54
C LEU A 17 -9.80 15.59 -4.25
N LEU A 18 -11.03 15.07 -4.31
CA LEU A 18 -11.95 14.93 -3.16
C LEU A 18 -11.58 13.76 -2.24
N SER A 19 -10.81 12.77 -2.71
CA SER A 19 -10.33 11.64 -1.91
C SER A 19 -9.26 11.99 -0.88
N LYS A 20 -8.94 13.27 -0.70
CA LYS A 20 -8.21 13.78 0.47
C LYS A 20 -9.08 13.62 1.72
N LYS A 21 -9.39 12.38 2.09
CA LYS A 21 -9.94 12.04 3.40
C LYS A 21 -8.91 12.49 4.42
N GLN A 22 -9.24 13.57 5.10
CA GLN A 22 -8.46 14.06 6.22
C GLN A 22 -9.06 13.49 7.50
N LEU A 23 -8.19 13.10 8.43
CA LEU A 23 -8.59 12.70 9.78
C LEU A 23 -7.83 13.59 10.75
N GLY A 24 -8.54 14.34 11.59
CA GLY A 24 -7.93 15.31 12.50
C GLY A 24 -7.10 16.39 11.79
N GLY A 25 -7.45 16.75 10.55
CA GLY A 25 -6.72 17.72 9.73
C GLY A 25 -5.46 17.18 9.04
N LEU A 26 -5.13 15.90 9.22
CA LEU A 26 -3.98 15.24 8.59
C LEU A 26 -4.39 14.41 7.37
N GLN A 27 -3.49 14.27 6.41
CA GLN A 27 -3.70 13.42 5.23
C GLN A 27 -3.74 11.94 5.64
N VAL A 28 -4.71 11.20 5.14
CA VAL A 28 -4.83 9.75 5.35
C VAL A 28 -4.47 9.00 4.08
N VAL A 29 -3.73 7.92 4.24
CA VAL A 29 -3.44 6.95 3.16
C VAL A 29 -4.10 5.63 3.51
N LYS A 30 -4.78 5.03 2.53
CA LYS A 30 -5.30 3.66 2.65
C LYS A 30 -4.44 2.74 1.81
N VAL A 31 -3.96 1.67 2.40
CA VAL A 31 -3.19 0.62 1.71
C VAL A 31 -3.95 -0.70 1.77
N PRO A 32 -3.88 -1.54 0.72
CA PRO A 32 -4.53 -2.84 0.72
C PRO A 32 -3.94 -3.74 1.80
N PHE A 33 -4.76 -4.65 2.34
CA PHE A 33 -4.36 -5.62 3.38
C PHE A 33 -3.90 -5.01 4.72
N PHE A 34 -4.13 -3.70 4.95
CA PHE A 34 -3.90 -3.11 6.26
C PHE A 34 -4.89 -3.70 7.29
N PRO A 35 -4.45 -4.05 8.51
CA PRO A 35 -5.33 -4.66 9.51
C PRO A 35 -6.58 -3.81 9.80
N GLU A 36 -7.74 -4.47 9.95
CA GLU A 36 -8.97 -3.80 10.34
C GLU A 36 -8.88 -3.24 11.76
N GLY A 37 -9.66 -2.19 12.05
CA GLY A 37 -9.66 -1.54 13.37
C GLY A 37 -8.30 -0.98 13.80
N THR A 38 -7.42 -0.68 12.84
CA THR A 38 -6.03 -0.27 13.11
C THR A 38 -5.67 1.00 12.36
N ILE A 39 -4.94 1.90 13.03
CA ILE A 39 -4.39 3.14 12.45
C ILE A 39 -2.92 3.24 12.85
N LEU A 40 -2.04 3.40 11.87
CA LEU A 40 -0.64 3.78 12.11
C LEU A 40 -0.46 5.26 11.78
N ILE A 41 -0.01 6.02 12.78
CA ILE A 41 0.37 7.42 12.63
C ILE A 41 1.89 7.48 12.55
N THR A 42 2.40 7.82 11.37
CA THR A 42 3.83 8.00 11.11
C THR A 42 4.01 8.90 9.88
N ARG A 43 5.22 9.41 9.68
CA ARG A 43 5.62 9.97 8.39
C ARG A 43 5.95 8.85 7.41
N LEU A 44 5.69 9.05 6.11
CA LEU A 44 5.97 8.05 5.07
C LEU A 44 7.47 7.86 4.82
N ASP A 45 8.29 8.88 5.09
CA ASP A 45 9.75 8.83 5.00
C ASP A 45 10.42 8.09 6.18
N ASN A 46 9.65 7.75 7.22
CA ASN A 46 10.10 6.96 8.37
C ASN A 46 9.99 5.44 8.11
N LEU A 47 9.36 5.05 7.00
CA LEU A 47 9.16 3.66 6.61
C LEU A 47 10.08 3.32 5.44
N SER A 48 10.93 2.32 5.64
CA SER A 48 11.93 1.92 4.65
C SER A 48 11.86 0.43 4.36
N ILE A 49 12.26 0.08 3.14
CA ILE A 49 12.51 -1.30 2.72
C ILE A 49 13.98 -1.36 2.32
N TYR A 50 14.76 -2.17 3.01
CA TYR A 50 16.17 -2.39 2.68
C TYR A 50 16.29 -3.68 1.89
N GLU A 51 16.90 -3.59 0.72
CA GLU A 51 17.29 -4.74 -0.09
C GLU A 51 18.81 -4.94 0.05
N GLN A 52 19.23 -6.17 0.34
CA GLN A 52 20.65 -6.48 0.34
C GLN A 52 21.18 -6.53 -1.09
N GLU A 53 22.22 -5.74 -1.38
CA GLU A 53 22.84 -5.68 -2.70
C GLU A 53 23.27 -7.07 -3.19
N ASN A 54 23.08 -7.31 -4.50
CA ASN A 54 23.47 -8.54 -5.20
C ASN A 54 22.80 -9.84 -4.70
N THR A 55 21.68 -9.77 -3.99
CA THR A 55 20.95 -10.98 -3.53
C THR A 55 19.80 -11.41 -4.42
N ARG A 56 19.33 -10.51 -5.30
CA ARG A 56 18.24 -10.80 -6.22
C ARG A 56 18.65 -11.84 -7.26
N ARG A 57 18.02 -13.02 -7.20
CA ARG A 57 18.27 -14.13 -8.11
C ARG A 57 16.96 -14.69 -8.68
N LYS A 58 17.00 -15.06 -9.96
CA LYS A 58 15.87 -15.62 -10.71
C LYS A 58 16.30 -16.90 -11.43
N THR A 59 15.50 -17.96 -11.33
CA THR A 59 15.67 -19.21 -12.07
C THR A 59 14.38 -19.54 -12.81
N ILE A 60 14.49 -19.84 -14.10
CA ILE A 60 13.35 -20.25 -14.93
C ILE A 60 13.58 -21.70 -15.35
N VAL A 61 12.62 -22.57 -15.06
CA VAL A 61 12.69 -24.00 -15.35
C VAL A 61 11.50 -24.41 -16.21
N ASP A 62 11.76 -24.98 -17.38
CA ASP A 62 10.72 -25.62 -18.19
C ASP A 62 10.41 -27.01 -17.63
N LYS A 63 9.18 -27.21 -17.16
CA LYS A 63 8.74 -28.45 -16.51
C LYS A 63 7.79 -29.22 -17.41
N ALA A 64 8.39 -30.00 -18.31
CA ALA A 64 7.69 -30.87 -19.25
C ALA A 64 6.66 -31.80 -18.56
N SER A 65 6.98 -32.34 -17.38
CA SER A 65 6.09 -33.25 -16.64
C SER A 65 4.77 -32.63 -16.18
N ARG A 66 4.68 -31.30 -16.13
CA ARG A 66 3.47 -30.56 -15.74
C ARG A 66 3.04 -29.52 -16.78
N SER A 67 3.61 -29.60 -17.99
CA SER A 67 3.34 -28.70 -19.12
C SER A 67 3.32 -27.23 -18.72
N ARG A 68 4.33 -26.77 -17.99
CA ARG A 68 4.41 -25.40 -17.48
C ARG A 68 5.84 -24.93 -17.27
N VAL A 69 6.03 -23.62 -17.33
CA VAL A 69 7.28 -22.96 -16.96
C VAL A 69 7.17 -22.51 -15.50
N GLU A 70 8.12 -22.93 -14.65
CA GLU A 70 8.20 -22.52 -13.25
C GLU A 70 9.27 -21.43 -13.11
N THR A 71 8.90 -20.31 -12.49
CA THR A 71 9.81 -19.20 -12.19
C THR A 71 10.03 -19.13 -10.68
N TYR A 72 11.29 -19.16 -10.27
CA TYR A 72 11.72 -19.04 -8.88
C TYR A 72 12.49 -17.74 -8.73
N GLU A 73 12.00 -16.85 -7.87
CA GLU A 73 12.65 -15.58 -7.55
C GLU A 73 12.91 -15.52 -6.05
N SER A 74 14.05 -14.96 -5.67
CA SER A 74 14.36 -14.69 -4.27
C SER A 74 15.25 -13.47 -4.15
N VAL A 75 15.08 -12.75 -3.06
CA VAL A 75 15.81 -11.54 -2.69
C VAL A 75 15.87 -11.49 -1.17
N ASN A 76 16.93 -10.90 -0.61
CA ASN A 76 17.01 -10.64 0.83
C ASN A 76 16.54 -9.21 1.10
N GLU A 77 15.40 -9.07 1.74
CA GLU A 77 14.78 -7.78 2.07
C GLU A 77 14.41 -7.69 3.55
N ALA A 78 14.38 -6.47 4.08
CA ALA A 78 13.93 -6.15 5.43
C ALA A 78 13.02 -4.92 5.43
N TYR A 79 11.96 -4.99 6.24
CA TYR A 79 11.08 -3.85 6.51
C TYR A 79 11.56 -3.13 7.77
N VAL A 80 11.78 -1.83 7.67
CA VAL A 80 12.38 -1.03 8.74
C VAL A 80 11.51 0.18 9.05
N VAL A 81 11.30 0.41 10.34
CA VAL A 81 10.83 1.70 10.87
C VAL A 81 12.07 2.42 11.38
N GLU A 82 12.42 3.54 10.75
CA GLU A 82 13.70 4.22 10.98
C GLU A 82 13.80 4.76 12.42
N SER A 83 12.72 5.34 12.93
CA SER A 83 12.63 5.75 14.32
C SER A 83 11.24 5.48 14.90
N TYR A 84 11.21 4.78 16.03
CA TYR A 84 9.99 4.44 16.74
C TYR A 84 9.35 5.64 17.44
N ASP A 85 10.12 6.69 17.77
CA ASP A 85 9.59 7.90 18.39
C ASP A 85 8.64 8.68 17.45
N TYR A 86 8.73 8.42 16.14
CA TYR A 86 7.84 8.98 15.12
C TYR A 86 6.73 8.04 14.67
N ALA A 87 6.49 6.93 15.39
CA ALA A 87 5.46 5.96 15.07
C ALA A 87 4.53 5.71 16.26
N LEU A 88 3.22 5.78 16.00
CA LEU A 88 2.18 5.39 16.95
C LEU A 88 1.18 4.46 16.25
N LEU A 89 1.05 3.24 16.76
CA LEU A 89 0.04 2.29 16.29
C LEU A 89 -1.13 2.26 17.28
N ILE A 90 -2.33 2.47 16.76
CA ILE A 90 -3.58 2.33 17.50
C ILE A 90 -4.28 1.09 16.93
N GLU A 91 -4.50 0.08 17.77
CA GLU A 91 -5.12 -1.19 17.39
C GLU A 91 -6.45 -1.38 18.13
N LYS A 92 -7.26 -2.34 17.65
CA LYS A 92 -8.53 -2.75 18.28
C LYS A 92 -9.53 -1.60 18.41
N ILE A 93 -9.61 -0.76 17.39
CA ILE A 93 -10.63 0.28 17.28
C ILE A 93 -11.96 -0.40 16.97
N GLU A 94 -12.89 -0.35 17.90
CA GLU A 94 -14.27 -0.79 17.74
C GLU A 94 -15.17 0.42 17.52
N VAL A 95 -15.94 0.40 16.44
CA VAL A 95 -16.99 1.40 16.23
C VAL A 95 -18.19 0.95 17.04
N VAL A 96 -18.42 1.59 18.18
CA VAL A 96 -19.66 1.41 18.93
C VAL A 96 -20.75 2.14 18.15
N GLY A 97 -21.68 1.38 17.57
CA GLY A 97 -22.84 1.94 16.90
C GLY A 97 -23.71 2.75 17.86
N GLU A 98 -24.36 3.80 17.34
CA GLU A 98 -25.52 4.41 18.01
C GLU A 98 -26.70 3.44 18.05
#